data_AF-A0A381U9T8-F1
#
_entry.id   AF-A0A381U9T8-F1
#
_cell.length_a   1.000
_cell.length_b   1.000
_cell.length_c   1.000
_cell.angle_alpha   90.00
_cell.angle_beta   90.00
_cell.angle_gamma   90.00
#
_symmetry.space_group_name_H-M   'P 1'
#
loop_
_entity.id
_entity.type
_entity.pdbx_description
1 polymer ?
#
loop_
_entity_poly.entity_id
_entity_poly.type
_entity_poly.pdbx_seq_one_letter_code
_entity_poly.pdbx_strand_id
1 'polypeptide(L)' 'MKNSTVIHIGIDDTDSPKGMCTTFLAYKIVKFLEKNKVQFVDYPSLIRFNPNIPWKTRGNGAVR' A
#
# COMPACT_ATOMS: atom_id res chain seq x y z
N MET A 1 -15.11 2.40 27.70
CA MET A 1 -14.31 2.98 26.59
C MET A 1 -14.06 1.86 25.60
N LYS A 2 -14.44 1.99 24.31
CA LYS A 2 -14.14 0.94 23.32
C LYS A 2 -12.62 0.92 23.10
N ASN A 3 -11.99 -0.23 23.31
CA ASN A 3 -10.60 -0.43 22.90
C ASN A 3 -10.54 -0.34 21.37
N SER A 4 -9.97 0.75 20.85
CA SER A 4 -9.73 0.92 19.43
C SER A 4 -8.39 0.28 19.08
N THR A 5 -8.44 -0.83 18.36
CA THR A 5 -7.23 -1.49 17.84
C THR A 5 -6.86 -0.86 16.50
N VAL A 6 -5.66 -0.29 16.41
CA VAL A 6 -5.10 0.21 15.16
C VAL A 6 -4.34 -0.92 14.48
N ILE A 7 -4.64 -1.16 13.20
CA ILE A 7 -3.95 -2.15 12.37
C ILE A 7 -3.23 -1.41 11.25
N HIS A 8 -1.95 -1.74 11.06
CA HIS A 8 -1.16 -1.26 9.93
C HIS A 8 -1.00 -2.37 8.91
N ILE A 9 -1.19 -2.05 7.63
CA ILE A 9 -1.15 -3.02 6.52
C ILE A 9 -0.11 -2.52 5.53
N GLY A 10 0.94 -3.31 5.30
CA GLY A 10 1.97 -3.00 4.29
C GLY A 10 1.77 -3.84 3.02
N ILE A 11 1.98 -3.22 1.86
CA ILE A 11 1.86 -3.85 0.54
C ILE A 11 3.09 -3.49 -0.30
N ASP A 12 3.71 -4.49 -0.92
CA ASP A 12 4.88 -4.35 -1.80
C ASP A 12 4.87 -5.44 -2.89
N ASP A 13 5.69 -5.27 -3.94
CA ASP A 13 6.03 -6.30 -4.93
C ASP A 13 4.84 -6.84 -5.75
N THR A 14 3.87 -5.97 -6.04
CA THR A 14 2.67 -6.34 -6.82
C THR A 14 2.63 -5.72 -8.21
N ASP A 15 3.65 -4.95 -8.56
CA ASP A 15 3.88 -4.44 -9.90
C ASP A 15 4.35 -5.56 -10.84
N SER A 16 4.02 -5.41 -12.12
CA SER A 16 4.45 -6.35 -13.17
C SER A 16 4.78 -5.59 -14.44
N PRO A 17 5.77 -6.06 -15.25
CA PRO A 17 6.01 -5.52 -16.58
C PRO A 17 4.81 -5.60 -17.52
N LYS A 18 3.84 -6.48 -17.22
CA LYS A 18 2.60 -6.65 -18.01
C LYS A 18 1.49 -5.66 -17.60
N GLY A 19 1.73 -4.81 -16.60
CA GLY A 19 0.77 -3.86 -16.04
C GLY A 19 0.63 -4.02 -14.52
N MET A 20 -0.25 -3.23 -13.90
CA MET A 20 -0.43 -3.10 -12.43
C MET A 20 0.72 -2.37 -11.73
N CYS A 21 0.45 -1.91 -10.50
CA CYS A 21 1.46 -1.38 -9.58
C CYS A 21 0.94 -1.45 -8.13
N THR A 22 1.87 -1.40 -7.17
CA THR A 22 1.57 -1.45 -5.73
C THR A 22 0.59 -0.36 -5.29
N THR A 23 0.72 0.85 -5.82
CA THR A 23 -0.20 1.95 -5.51
C THR A 23 -1.60 1.74 -6.07
N PHE A 24 -1.73 1.13 -7.26
CA PHE A 24 -3.03 0.80 -7.84
C PHE A 24 -3.76 -0.30 -7.06
N LEU A 25 -3.03 -1.32 -6.59
CA LEU A 25 -3.60 -2.34 -5.71
C LEU A 25 -4.04 -1.73 -4.37
N ALA A 26 -3.19 -0.91 -3.76
CA ALA A 26 -3.52 -0.21 -2.52
C ALA A 26 -4.78 0.66 -2.67
N TYR A 27 -4.91 1.39 -3.78
CA TYR A 27 -6.12 2.16 -4.08
C TYR A 27 -7.39 1.27 -4.11
N LYS A 28 -7.32 0.11 -4.76
CA LYS A 28 -8.46 -0.84 -4.78
C LYS A 28 -8.81 -1.36 -3.39
N ILE A 29 -7.82 -1.65 -2.56
CA ILE A 29 -8.02 -2.10 -1.18
C ILE A 29 -8.64 -1.00 -0.34
N VAL A 30 -8.14 0.24 -0.43
CA VAL A 30 -8.72 1.40 0.27
C VAL A 30 -10.19 1.57 -0.12
N LYS A 31 -10.51 1.56 -1.42
CA LYS A 31 -11.90 1.65 -1.91
C LYS A 31 -12.79 0.52 -1.40
N PHE A 32 -12.25 -0.69 -1.28
CA PHE A 32 -12.97 -1.82 -0.71
C PHE A 32 -13.23 -1.61 0.80
N LEU A 33 -12.24 -1.16 1.56
CA LEU A 33 -12.36 -0.92 3.01
C LEU A 33 -13.27 0.27 3.34
N GLU A 34 -13.22 1.34 2.53
CA GLU A 34 -14.17 2.47 2.61
C GLU A 34 -15.62 1.98 2.51
N LYS A 35 -15.92 1.06 1.57
CA LYS A 35 -17.25 0.45 1.43
C LYS A 35 -17.67 -0.38 2.65
N ASN A 36 -16.70 -0.96 3.36
CA ASN A 36 -16.93 -1.74 4.58
C ASN A 36 -16.95 -0.89 5.86
N LYS A 37 -17.00 0.45 5.74
CA LYS A 37 -17.05 1.40 6.86
C LYS A 37 -15.85 1.30 7.81
N VAL A 38 -14.68 0.92 7.28
CA VAL A 38 -13.43 0.96 8.03
C VAL A 38 -12.99 2.42 8.20
N GLN A 39 -12.59 2.78 9.41
CA GLN A 39 -12.04 4.11 9.70
C GLN A 39 -10.54 4.13 9.41
N PHE A 40 -10.12 5.06 8.55
CA PHE A 40 -8.72 5.34 8.30
C PHE A 40 -8.20 6.38 9.31
N VAL A 41 -6.98 6.14 9.80
CA VAL A 41 -6.31 7.08 10.72
C VAL A 41 -5.73 8.27 9.95
N ASP A 42 -5.20 8.02 8.76
CA ASP A 42 -4.61 9.02 7.86
C ASP A 42 -4.58 8.47 6.42
N TYR A 43 -4.02 9.23 5.48
CA TYR A 43 -3.72 8.79 4.14
C TYR A 43 -2.66 7.67 4.10
N PRO A 44 -2.69 6.81 3.06
CA PRO A 44 -1.65 5.82 2.85
C PRO A 44 -0.28 6.47 2.61
N SER A 45 0.77 5.85 3.15
CA SER A 45 2.15 6.27 2.97
C SER A 45 2.79 5.56 1.79
N LEU A 46 3.33 6.31 0.83
CA LEU A 46 4.18 5.77 -0.24
C LEU A 46 5.64 5.79 0.20
N ILE A 47 6.20 4.61 0.47
CA ILE A 47 7.55 4.45 1.02
C ILE A 47 8.49 4.05 -0.11
N ARG A 48 9.54 4.84 -0.34
CA ARG A 48 10.60 4.53 -1.31
C ARG A 48 11.77 3.85 -0.62
N PHE A 49 12.19 2.71 -1.15
CA PHE A 49 13.35 1.96 -0.70
C PHE A 49 14.61 2.36 -1.46
N ASN A 50 15.72 1.67 -1.19
CA ASN A 50 17.00 1.90 -1.86
C ASN A 50 16.84 1.74 -3.39
N PRO A 51 17.08 2.79 -4.18
CA PRO A 51 16.93 2.73 -5.64
C PRO A 51 18.02 1.91 -6.32
N ASN A 52 19.11 1.58 -5.62
CA ASN A 52 20.27 0.89 -6.18
C ASN A 52 20.12 -0.64 -6.22
N ILE A 53 18.95 -1.20 -5.91
CA ILE A 53 18.72 -2.66 -5.89
C ILE A 53 18.47 -3.17 -7.32
N PRO A 54 19.35 -4.01 -7.89
CA PRO A 54 19.37 -4.28 -9.33
C PRO A 54 18.25 -5.20 -9.84
N TRP A 55 17.62 -6.00 -8.97
CA TRP A 55 16.53 -6.90 -9.35
C TRP A 55 15.12 -6.32 -9.10
N LYS A 56 15.02 -5.07 -8.62
CA LYS A 56 13.74 -4.40 -8.40
C LYS A 56 13.36 -3.50 -9.58
N THR A 57 12.07 -3.25 -9.74
CA THR A 57 11.55 -2.35 -10.78
C THR A 57 11.91 -0.89 -10.50
N ARG A 58 11.77 -0.04 -11.53
CA ARG A 58 12.01 1.40 -11.38
C ARG A 58 11.11 1.97 -10.29
N GLY A 59 11.73 2.42 -9.21
CA GLY A 59 11.06 3.11 -8.11
C GLY A 59 10.93 2.34 -6.80
N ASN A 60 11.29 1.05 -6.74
CA ASN A 60 11.41 0.23 -5.52
C ASN A 60 10.65 0.79 -4.30
N GLY A 61 9.36 0.50 -4.17
CA GLY A 61 8.55 1.15 -3.13
C GLY A 61 7.28 0.41 -2.75
N ALA A 62 6.91 0.59 -1.50
CA ALA A 62 5.77 -0.04 -0.83
C ALA A 62 4.70 1.00 -0.43
N VAL A 63 3.52 0.51 -0.09
CA VAL A 63 2.43 1.31 0.47
C VAL A 63 2.06 0.79 1.86
N ARG A 64 1.80 1.70 2.80
CA ARG A 64 1.30 1.40 4.16
C ARG A 64 0.03 2.19 4.46
#